data_AF-A0A165CDE7-F1
#
_entry.id   AF-A0A165CDE7-F1
#
_cell.length_a   1.000
_cell.length_b   1.000
_cell.length_c   1.000
_cell.angle_alpha   90.00
_cell.angle_beta   90.00
_cell.angle_gamma   90.00
#
_symmetry.space_group_name_H-M   'P 1'
#
loop_
_entity.id
_entity.type
_entity.pdbx_description
1 polymer ?
#
loop_
_entity_poly.entity_id
_entity_poly.type
_entity_poly.pdbx_seq_one_letter_code
_entity_poly.pdbx_strand_id
1 'polypeptide(L)'
;RLHRGKLQYLVKWQGYPNSERTWEPEAQLKQDAPKAIKDFHRKHPAAPQRISALTFERLHFRPYENFTKPTKQTLFDWTQGRVD
;
A
#
# COMPACT_ATOMS: atom_id res chain seq x y z
N ARG A 1 7.83 -1.08 3.71
CA ARG A 1 7.48 -1.83 2.47
C ARG A 1 6.63 -3.04 2.82
N LEU A 2 5.87 -3.57 1.88
CA LEU A 2 5.25 -4.90 2.01
C LEU A 2 6.18 -5.94 1.38
N HIS A 3 6.52 -7.00 2.12
CA HIS A 3 7.36 -8.09 1.65
C HIS A 3 6.74 -9.43 2.06
N ARG A 4 6.42 -10.29 1.08
CA ARG A 4 5.70 -11.56 1.29
C ARG A 4 4.43 -11.39 2.14
N GLY A 5 3.66 -10.35 1.84
CA GLY A 5 2.42 -10.02 2.57
C GLY A 5 2.61 -9.45 3.99
N LYS A 6 3.85 -9.25 4.44
CA LYS A 6 4.17 -8.72 5.77
C LYS A 6 4.78 -7.33 5.69
N LEU A 7 4.36 -6.42 6.56
CA LEU A 7 4.89 -5.06 6.61
C LEU A 7 6.28 -5.07 7.26
N GLN A 8 7.24 -4.40 6.62
CA GLN A 8 8.61 -4.22 7.10
C GLN A 8 9.01 -2.73 7.05
N TYR A 9 9.84 -2.31 7.99
CA TYR A 9 10.40 -0.96 8.08
C TYR A 9 11.91 -1.01 7.85
N LEU A 10 12.44 -0.01 7.16
CA LEU A 10 13.89 0.16 7.05
C LEU A 10 14.36 0.96 8.26
N VAL A 11 15.06 0.31 9.18
CA VAL A 11 15.48 0.90 10.46
C VAL A 11 16.86 1.50 10.32
N LYS A 12 17.03 2.74 10.77
CA LYS A 12 18.35 3.31 11.01
C LYS A 12 18.72 3.13 12.48
N TRP A 13 19.77 2.35 12.70
CA TRP A 13 20.31 2.07 14.02
C TRP A 13 21.14 3.25 14.55
N GLN A 14 20.97 3.55 15.85
CA GLN A 14 21.75 4.58 16.51
C GLN A 14 23.20 4.13 16.65
N GLY A 15 24.14 5.00 16.28
CA GLY A 15 25.58 4.69 16.32
C GLY A 15 26.13 3.97 15.08
N TYR A 16 25.27 3.58 14.13
CA TYR A 16 25.67 2.87 12.92
C TYR A 16 25.48 3.71 11.64
N PRO A 17 26.30 3.46 10.60
CA PRO A 17 26.17 4.15 9.32
C PRO A 17 24.87 3.78 8.59
N ASN A 18 24.53 4.57 7.56
CA ASN A 18 23.33 4.32 6.75
C ASN A 18 23.37 3.00 5.98
N SER A 19 24.57 2.47 5.72
CA SER A 19 24.79 1.19 5.04
C SER A 19 24.30 0.01 5.85
N GLU A 20 24.22 0.14 7.18
CA GLU A 20 23.80 -0.93 8.09
C GLU A 20 22.31 -0.89 8.42
N ARG A 21 21.52 -0.12 7.66
CA ARG A 21 20.06 -0.15 7.82
C ARG A 21 19.51 -1.51 7.42
N THR A 22 18.67 -2.08 8.28
CA THR A 22 18.05 -3.40 8.06
C THR A 22 16.54 -3.29 7.91
N TRP A 23 15.94 -4.30 7.25
CA TRP A 23 14.49 -4.40 7.09
C TRP A 23 13.89 -5.21 8.24
N GLU A 24 13.34 -4.52 9.23
CA GLU A 24 12.74 -5.14 10.41
C GLU A 24 11.23 -5.37 10.24
N PRO A 25 10.69 -6.48 10.75
CA PRO A 25 9.26 -6.76 10.70
C PRO A 25 8.47 -5.79 11.60
N GLU A 26 7.29 -5.37 11.14
CA GLU A 26 6.39 -4.51 11.91
C GLU A 26 6.07 -5.06 13.30
N ALA A 27 5.88 -6.38 13.42
CA ALA A 27 5.48 -7.02 14.68
C ALA A 27 6.49 -6.78 15.81
N GLN A 28 7.78 -6.86 15.51
CA GLN A 28 8.87 -6.62 16.46
C GLN A 28 8.95 -5.13 16.83
N LEU A 29 8.96 -4.24 15.83
CA LEU A 29 9.05 -2.80 16.09
C LEU A 29 7.83 -2.22 16.82
N LYS A 30 6.65 -2.84 16.69
CA LYS A 30 5.47 -2.46 17.50
C LYS A 30 5.68 -2.73 18.98
N GLN A 31 6.45 -3.75 19.33
CA GLN A 31 6.80 -4.08 20.71
C GLN A 31 7.95 -3.20 21.19
N ASP A 32 9.01 -3.11 20.40
CA ASP A 32 10.27 -2.47 20.81
C ASP A 32 10.24 -0.94 20.70
N ALA A 33 9.56 -0.40 19.68
CA ALA A 33 9.62 1.01 19.31
C ALA A 33 8.29 1.59 18.78
N PRO A 34 7.16 1.46 19.51
CA PRO A 34 5.85 1.92 19.04
C PRO A 34 5.79 3.44 18.76
N LYS A 35 6.54 4.24 19.53
CA LYS A 35 6.62 5.71 19.34
C LYS A 35 7.25 6.08 17.99
N ALA A 36 8.33 5.40 17.60
CA ALA A 36 9.02 5.66 16.34
C ALA A 36 8.13 5.35 15.13
N ILE A 37 7.36 4.26 15.18
CA ILE A 37 6.37 3.94 14.15
C ILE A 37 5.31 5.03 14.05
N LYS A 38 4.75 5.47 15.20
CA LYS A 38 3.72 6.51 15.24
C LYS A 38 4.23 7.84 14.66
N ASP A 39 5.45 8.23 15.01
CA ASP A 39 6.06 9.46 14.49
C ASP A 39 6.35 9.37 12.99
N PHE A 40 6.81 8.21 12.51
CA PHE A 40 7.00 7.95 11.08
C PHE A 40 5.69 8.12 10.31
N HIS A 41 4.60 7.48 10.74
CA HIS A 41 3.31 7.57 10.06
C HIS A 41 2.65 8.96 10.18
N ARG A 42 2.92 9.72 11.26
CA ARG A 42 2.50 11.13 11.35
C ARG A 42 3.15 11.97 10.26
N LYS A 43 4.44 11.76 9.98
CA LYS A 43 5.19 12.48 8.92
C LYS A 43 4.90 11.95 7.52
N HIS A 44 4.51 10.69 7.42
CA HIS A 44 4.28 9.98 6.15
C HIS A 44 2.91 9.29 6.14
N PRO A 45 1.79 10.05 6.12
CA PRO A 45 0.45 9.48 6.25
C PRO A 45 0.06 8.53 5.11
N ALA A 46 0.68 8.68 3.93
CA ALA A 46 0.47 7.80 2.78
C ALA A 46 1.33 6.52 2.83
N ALA A 47 2.22 6.37 3.82
CA ALA A 47 3.03 5.17 3.93
C ALA A 47 2.14 3.94 4.25
N PRO A 48 2.48 2.75 3.74
CA PRO A 48 1.73 1.55 4.05
C PRO A 48 1.66 1.30 5.56
N GLN A 49 0.44 1.17 6.09
CA GLN A 49 0.17 0.90 7.49
C GLN A 49 -0.99 -0.08 7.62
N ARG A 50 -0.99 -0.86 8.71
CA ARG A 50 -2.15 -1.69 9.06
C ARG A 50 -3.28 -0.79 9.56
N ILE A 51 -4.35 -0.72 8.80
CA ILE A 51 -5.59 -0.07 9.24
C ILE A 51 -6.43 -1.06 10.07
N SER A 52 -7.09 -0.56 11.11
CA SER A 52 -8.05 -1.37 11.86
C SER A 52 -9.33 -1.56 11.04
N ALA A 53 -10.09 -2.62 11.31
CA ALA A 53 -11.40 -2.82 10.69
C ALA A 53 -12.31 -1.61 10.93
N LEU A 54 -12.37 -1.09 12.16
CA LEU A 54 -13.14 0.11 12.50
C LEU A 54 -12.71 1.34 11.69
N THR A 55 -11.42 1.48 11.39
CA THR A 55 -10.91 2.56 10.54
C THR A 55 -11.35 2.34 9.09
N PHE A 56 -11.26 1.11 8.58
CA PHE A 56 -11.69 0.75 7.24
C PHE A 56 -13.18 1.01 7.02
N GLU A 57 -14.04 0.63 7.96
CA GLU A 57 -15.48 0.89 7.90
C GLU A 57 -15.83 2.38 7.88
N ARG A 58 -14.99 3.21 8.50
CA ARG A 58 -15.16 4.68 8.51
C ARG A 58 -14.63 5.35 7.25
N LEU A 59 -13.92 4.62 6.38
CA LEU A 59 -13.50 5.19 5.11
C LEU A 59 -14.74 5.43 4.28
N HIS A 60 -15.01 6.71 3.99
CA HIS A 60 -16.04 7.10 3.05
C HIS A 60 -15.58 6.77 1.64
N PHE A 61 -15.70 5.49 1.27
CA PHE A 61 -15.66 5.08 -0.12
C PHE A 61 -16.83 5.78 -0.81
N ARG A 62 -16.51 6.72 -1.70
CA ARG A 62 -17.53 7.27 -2.58
C ARG A 62 -18.04 6.13 -3.45
N PRO A 63 -19.36 5.95 -3.61
CA PRO A 63 -19.89 5.08 -4.64
C PRO A 63 -19.19 5.38 -5.96
N TYR A 64 -18.74 4.35 -6.67
CA TYR A 64 -18.06 4.56 -7.94
C TYR A 64 -19.06 5.18 -8.92
N GLU A 65 -18.69 6.32 -9.51
CA GLU A 65 -19.38 6.82 -10.70
C GLU A 65 -18.77 6.11 -11.90
N ASN A 66 -19.55 5.25 -12.56
CA ASN A 66 -19.08 4.55 -13.76
C ASN A 66 -19.03 5.52 -14.95
N PHE A 67 -17.88 6.18 -15.13
CA PHE A 67 -17.62 7.08 -16.26
C PHE A 67 -17.42 6.33 -17.57
N THR A 68 -17.21 5.01 -17.53
CA THR A 68 -17.33 4.13 -18.69
C THR A 68 -18.81 3.86 -18.97
N LYS A 69 -19.53 4.87 -19.45
CA LYS A 69 -20.69 4.58 -20.30
C LYS A 69 -20.13 3.89 -21.54
N PRO A 70 -20.56 2.67 -21.90
CA PRO A 70 -20.21 2.12 -23.19
C PRO A 70 -20.84 3.03 -24.24
N THR A 71 -20.05 3.96 -24.78
CA THR A 71 -20.35 4.51 -26.10
C THR A 71 -20.44 3.29 -26.99
N LYS A 72 -21.55 3.10 -27.68
CA LYS A 72 -21.74 2.06 -28.69
C LYS A 72 -20.81 2.34 -29.89
N GLN A 73 -19.51 2.38 -29.64
CA GLN A 73 -18.51 2.44 -30.66
C GLN A 73 -18.11 1.00 -30.88
N THR A 74 -18.68 0.43 -31.95
CA THR A 74 -18.28 -0.84 -32.53
C THR A 74 -16.83 -0.67 -33.02
N LEU A 75 -15.89 -0.68 -32.09
CA LEU A 75 -14.46 -0.59 -32.36
C LEU A 75 -13.92 -2.00 -32.18
N PHE A 76 -13.61 -2.61 -33.31
CA PHE A 76 -13.02 -3.94 -33.46
C PHE A 76 -13.94 -5.10 -33.12
N ASP A 77 -14.53 -5.66 -34.17
CA ASP A 77 -14.99 -7.04 -34.17
C ASP A 77 -13.75 -7.97 -34.19
N TRP A 78 -13.33 -8.37 -33.00
CA TRP A 78 -12.35 -9.40 -32.68
C TRP A 78 -12.54 -10.74 -33.44
N THR A 79 -13.67 -10.96 -34.12
CA THR A 79 -13.86 -12.13 -34.99
C THR A 79 -13.20 -11.99 -36.38
N GLN A 80 -12.77 -10.80 -36.79
CA GLN A 80 -12.19 -10.54 -38.12
C GLN A 80 -10.72 -10.96 -38.30
N GLY A 81 -10.13 -11.66 -37.32
CA GLY A 81 -8.68 -11.88 -37.22
C GLY A 81 -8.17 -13.30 -37.48
N ARG A 82 -8.91 -14.15 -38.18
CA ARG A 82 -8.38 -15.46 -38.64
C ARG A 82 -8.30 -15.44 -40.17
N VAL A 83 -7.11 -15.08 -40.66
CA VAL A 83 -6.73 -15.28 -42.07
C VAL A 83 -5.85 -16.53 -42.09
N ASP A 84 -6.32 -17.56 -42.80
CA ASP A 84 -5.61 -18.82 -43.05
C ASP A 84 -4.41 -18.61 -44.00
#